data_AF-V6Z1X9-F1
#
_entry.id   AF-V6Z1X9-F1
#
_cell.length_a   1.000
_cell.length_b   1.000
_cell.length_c   1.000
_cell.angle_alpha   90.00
_cell.angle_beta   90.00
_cell.angle_gamma   90.00
#
_symmetry.space_group_name_H-M   'P 1'
#
loop_
_entity.id
_entity.type
_entity.pdbx_description
1 polymer ?
#
loop_
_entity_poly.entity_id
_entity_poly.type
_entity_poly.pdbx_seq_one_letter_code
_entity_poly.pdbx_strand_id
1 'polypeptide(L)'
;MEREIDVIRTPQDDLWYGEVPLTEAERQALMKVPLYYRIWVWTGKAFKGLFKLLAFFLLTPFFLLIWLRNCLILGISFPVIYTFLSLTYYSFIYSSIHHEWLSHDELTARIFMEWKVWFLIGAVIIVGFCAAAYDFKDKCLDIWHF
;
A
#
# COMPACT_ATOMS: atom_id res chain seq x y z
N MET A 1 41.86 7.48 -49.14
CA MET A 1 41.44 6.50 -48.12
C MET A 1 40.97 7.31 -46.93
N GLU A 2 39.67 7.28 -46.66
CA GLU A 2 39.11 7.58 -45.35
C GLU A 2 37.75 6.86 -45.34
N ARG A 3 37.67 5.77 -44.55
CA ARG A 3 36.39 5.10 -44.30
C ARG A 3 35.67 5.96 -43.27
N GLU A 4 34.57 6.60 -43.67
CA GLU A 4 33.61 7.08 -42.69
C GLU A 4 33.19 5.88 -41.84
N ILE A 5 33.42 6.02 -40.54
CA ILE A 5 33.06 5.03 -39.55
C ILE A 5 31.54 5.04 -39.49
N ASP A 6 30.90 3.96 -39.90
CA ASP A 6 29.48 3.71 -39.66
C ASP A 6 29.26 3.74 -38.14
N VAL A 7 28.92 4.92 -37.62
CA VAL A 7 28.52 5.10 -36.23
C VAL A 7 27.20 4.36 -36.10
N ILE A 8 27.27 3.16 -35.55
CA ILE A 8 26.11 2.38 -35.12
C ILE A 8 25.41 3.21 -34.04
N ARG A 9 24.47 4.08 -34.45
CA ARG A 9 23.65 4.85 -33.52
C ARG A 9 22.69 3.90 -32.83
N THR A 10 22.77 3.88 -31.51
CA THR A 10 21.77 3.21 -30.69
C THR A 10 20.47 4.00 -30.76
N PRO A 11 19.29 3.36 -30.92
CA PRO A 11 18.00 4.06 -31.03
C PRO A 11 17.58 4.84 -29.78
N GLN A 12 18.40 4.82 -28.72
CA GLN A 12 18.26 5.61 -27.51
C GLN A 12 18.83 7.02 -27.66
N ASP A 13 19.76 7.25 -28.59
CA ASP A 13 20.40 8.55 -28.79
C ASP A 13 19.45 9.56 -29.47
N ASP A 14 18.47 9.06 -30.24
CA ASP A 14 17.48 9.89 -30.94
C ASP A 14 16.34 10.42 -30.04
N LEU A 15 16.27 10.00 -28.77
CA LEU A 15 15.31 10.55 -27.79
C LEU A 15 15.77 11.88 -27.17
N TRP A 16 17.04 12.27 -27.35
CA TRP A 16 17.64 13.45 -26.69
C TRP A 16 18.05 14.59 -27.62
N TYR A 17 18.08 14.38 -28.94
CA TYR A 17 18.39 15.45 -29.89
C TYR A 17 17.10 16.06 -30.45
N GLY A 18 16.86 17.31 -30.04
CA GLY A 18 15.71 18.10 -30.47
C GLY A 18 15.57 18.21 -31.98
N GLU A 19 14.32 18.17 -32.42
CA GLU A 19 13.74 18.79 -33.63
C GLU A 19 14.67 19.04 -34.83
N VAL A 20 15.41 18.02 -35.29
CA VAL A 20 15.96 18.07 -36.66
C VAL A 20 14.83 17.64 -37.60
N PRO A 21 14.40 18.47 -38.57
CA PRO A 21 13.35 18.10 -39.51
C PRO A 21 13.89 17.02 -40.46
N LEU A 22 13.73 15.76 -40.05
CA LEU A 22 14.02 14.58 -40.85
C LEU A 22 13.18 14.60 -42.14
N THR A 23 13.82 14.30 -43.27
CA THR A 23 13.11 14.18 -44.56
C THR A 23 12.08 13.04 -44.51
N GLU A 24 11.03 13.10 -45.34
CA GLU A 24 9.97 12.07 -45.34
C GLU A 24 10.52 10.65 -45.58
N ALA A 25 11.61 10.53 -46.34
CA ALA A 25 12.33 9.28 -46.58
C ALA A 25 13.04 8.74 -45.32
N GLU A 26 13.69 9.61 -44.54
CA GLU A 26 14.33 9.22 -43.26
C GLU A 26 13.29 8.89 -42.19
N ARG A 27 12.15 9.60 -42.18
CA ARG A 27 10.99 9.24 -41.36
C ARG A 27 10.43 7.87 -41.72
N GLN A 28 10.33 7.55 -43.01
CA GLN A 28 9.89 6.23 -43.45
C GLN A 28 10.91 5.12 -43.15
N ALA A 29 12.20 5.44 -43.13
CA ALA A 29 13.25 4.51 -42.71
C ALA A 29 13.21 4.24 -41.20
N LEU A 30 13.00 5.27 -40.37
CA LEU A 30 12.80 5.14 -38.91
C LEU A 30 11.46 4.46 -38.56
N MET A 31 10.43 4.62 -39.40
CA MET A 31 9.12 3.95 -39.22
C MET A 31 9.15 2.45 -39.51
N LYS A 32 10.21 1.91 -40.12
CA LYS A 32 10.41 0.45 -40.21
C LYS A 32 10.94 -0.10 -38.90
N VAL A 33 10.25 0.19 -37.80
CA VAL A 33 10.45 -0.54 -36.55
C VAL A 33 10.02 -1.98 -36.84
N PRO A 34 10.96 -2.94 -36.85
CA PRO A 34 10.67 -4.26 -37.33
C PRO A 34 9.67 -4.95 -36.39
N LEU A 35 8.79 -5.77 -36.97
CA LEU A 35 7.64 -6.37 -36.28
C LEU A 35 8.07 -7.14 -35.02
N TYR A 36 9.27 -7.74 -35.04
CA TYR A 36 9.89 -8.39 -33.88
C TYR A 36 10.11 -7.44 -32.69
N TYR A 37 10.48 -6.18 -32.93
CA TYR A 37 10.74 -5.19 -31.88
C TYR A 37 9.44 -4.76 -31.20
N ARG A 38 8.35 -4.60 -31.97
CA ARG A 38 7.00 -4.37 -31.43
C ARG A 38 6.53 -5.55 -30.58
N ILE A 39 6.72 -6.78 -31.06
CA ILE A 39 6.38 -8.00 -30.32
C ILE A 39 7.22 -8.10 -29.05
N TRP A 40 8.52 -7.79 -29.11
CA TRP A 40 9.45 -7.78 -27.98
C TRP A 40 9.06 -6.77 -26.88
N VAL A 41 8.70 -5.54 -27.27
CA VAL A 41 8.23 -4.52 -26.33
C VAL A 41 6.91 -4.94 -25.66
N TRP A 42 5.99 -5.55 -26.42
CA TRP A 42 4.72 -6.06 -25.89
C TRP A 42 4.91 -7.26 -24.96
N THR A 43 5.76 -8.22 -25.32
CA THR A 43 6.09 -9.37 -24.45
C THR A 43 6.82 -8.91 -23.20
N GLY A 44 7.74 -7.94 -23.30
CA GLY A 44 8.38 -7.34 -22.13
C GLY A 44 7.38 -6.64 -21.18
N LYS A 45 6.38 -5.93 -21.72
CA LYS A 45 5.30 -5.33 -20.92
C LYS A 45 4.38 -6.39 -20.30
N ALA A 46 4.01 -7.41 -21.07
CA ALA A 46 3.16 -8.51 -20.58
C ALA A 46 3.87 -9.31 -19.49
N PHE A 47 5.17 -9.58 -19.64
CA PHE A 47 5.98 -10.28 -18.65
C PHE A 47 6.11 -9.49 -17.35
N LYS A 48 6.33 -8.17 -17.43
CA LYS A 48 6.30 -7.28 -16.24
C LYS A 48 4.93 -7.31 -15.55
N GLY A 49 3.84 -7.32 -16.32
CA GLY A 49 2.49 -7.44 -15.79
C GLY A 49 2.25 -8.77 -15.08
N LEU A 50 2.65 -9.88 -15.72
CA LEU A 50 2.54 -11.23 -15.16
C LEU A 50 3.35 -11.37 -13.87
N PHE A 51 4.58 -10.85 -13.85
CA PHE A 51 5.42 -10.86 -12.65
C PHE A 51 4.83 -10.04 -11.51
N LYS A 52 4.28 -8.85 -11.79
CA LYS A 52 3.57 -8.05 -10.78
C LYS A 52 2.35 -8.77 -10.22
N LEU A 53 1.59 -9.46 -11.07
CA LEU A 53 0.41 -10.21 -10.67
C LEU A 53 0.79 -11.43 -9.82
N LEU A 54 1.85 -12.15 -10.21
CA LEU A 54 2.42 -13.24 -9.43
C LEU A 54 2.92 -12.77 -8.06
N ALA A 55 3.68 -11.66 -8.04
CA ALA A 55 4.15 -11.04 -6.81
C ALA A 55 2.99 -10.61 -5.92
N PHE A 56 1.92 -10.02 -6.48
CA PHE A 56 0.72 -9.68 -5.74
C PHE A 56 0.05 -10.92 -5.11
N PHE A 57 -0.10 -12.01 -5.87
CA PHE A 57 -0.70 -13.25 -5.35
C PHE A 57 0.14 -13.89 -4.25
N LEU A 58 1.47 -13.82 -4.36
CA LEU A 58 2.38 -14.33 -3.32
C LEU A 58 2.37 -13.45 -2.08
N LEU A 59 2.35 -12.13 -2.23
CA LEU A 59 2.48 -11.17 -1.14
C LEU A 59 1.18 -10.92 -0.37
N THR A 60 0.04 -10.96 -1.05
CA THR A 60 -1.30 -10.76 -0.46
C THR A 60 -1.58 -11.66 0.75
N PRO A 61 -1.32 -12.99 0.73
CA PRO A 61 -1.55 -13.82 1.91
C PRO A 61 -0.64 -13.44 3.09
N PHE A 62 0.61 -13.03 2.84
CA PHE A 62 1.50 -12.56 3.91
C PHE A 62 1.01 -11.24 4.52
N PHE A 63 0.56 -10.31 3.68
CA PHE A 63 -0.07 -9.07 4.15
C PHE A 63 -1.29 -9.37 5.02
N LEU A 64 -2.15 -10.29 4.58
CA LEU A 64 -3.36 -10.66 5.30
C LEU A 64 -3.06 -11.31 6.66
N LEU A 65 -2.01 -12.12 6.75
CA LEU A 65 -1.55 -12.70 8.03
C LEU A 65 -1.03 -11.63 9.00
N ILE A 66 -0.22 -10.68 8.51
CA ILE A 66 0.28 -9.55 9.32
C ILE A 66 -0.90 -8.70 9.80
N TRP A 67 -1.83 -8.39 8.90
CA TRP A 67 -3.03 -7.64 9.21
C TRP A 67 -3.90 -8.35 10.25
N LEU A 68 -4.14 -9.64 10.10
CA LEU A 68 -4.92 -10.42 11.06
C LEU A 68 -4.25 -10.45 12.44
N ARG A 69 -2.92 -10.64 12.49
CA ARG A 69 -2.14 -10.58 13.74
C ARG A 69 -2.32 -9.21 14.43
N ASN A 70 -2.18 -8.13 13.68
CA ASN A 70 -2.30 -6.78 14.22
C ASN A 70 -3.74 -6.49 14.68
N CYS A 71 -4.75 -6.93 13.93
CA CYS A 71 -6.15 -6.85 14.33
C CYS A 71 -6.45 -7.65 15.61
N LEU A 72 -5.85 -8.83 15.81
CA LEU A 72 -6.02 -9.60 17.05
C LEU A 72 -5.41 -8.88 18.26
N ILE A 73 -4.20 -8.35 18.12
CA ILE A 73 -3.52 -7.61 19.21
C ILE A 73 -4.28 -6.32 19.55
N LEU A 74 -4.68 -5.56 18.53
CA LEU A 74 -5.46 -4.34 18.70
C LEU A 74 -6.87 -4.66 19.24
N GLY A 75 -7.49 -5.72 18.75
CA GLY A 75 -8.81 -6.18 19.16
C GLY A 75 -8.90 -6.60 20.62
N ILE A 76 -7.77 -6.96 21.26
CA ILE A 76 -7.71 -7.23 22.71
C ILE A 76 -7.29 -5.96 23.47
N SER A 77 -6.27 -5.25 22.98
CA SER A 77 -5.71 -4.10 23.70
C SER A 77 -6.65 -2.88 23.72
N PHE A 78 -7.33 -2.57 22.63
CA PHE A 78 -8.26 -1.43 22.56
C PHE A 78 -9.44 -1.56 23.51
N PRO A 79 -10.18 -2.69 23.57
CA PRO A 79 -11.27 -2.83 24.55
C PRO A 79 -10.77 -2.71 25.98
N VAL A 80 -9.61 -3.32 26.30
CA VAL A 80 -9.04 -3.24 27.66
C VAL A 80 -8.69 -1.80 28.02
N ILE A 81 -8.00 -1.07 27.14
CA ILE A 81 -7.67 0.34 27.38
C ILE A 81 -8.94 1.19 27.48
N TYR A 82 -9.92 0.94 26.61
CA TYR A 82 -11.20 1.63 26.60
C TYR A 82 -12.01 1.43 27.89
N THR A 83 -12.07 0.20 28.42
CA THR A 83 -12.77 -0.08 29.67
C THR A 83 -12.06 0.59 30.85
N PHE A 84 -10.72 0.54 30.93
CA PHE A 84 -9.95 1.25 31.96
C PHE A 84 -10.17 2.76 31.92
N LEU A 85 -10.09 3.37 30.74
CA LEU A 85 -10.35 4.80 30.55
C LEU A 85 -11.79 5.18 30.92
N SER A 86 -12.76 4.38 30.50
CA SER A 86 -14.17 4.62 30.79
C SER A 86 -14.46 4.50 32.28
N LEU A 87 -13.91 3.49 32.94
CA LEU A 87 -14.09 3.29 34.38
C LEU A 87 -13.43 4.42 35.17
N THR A 88 -12.25 4.88 34.74
CA THR A 88 -11.58 6.05 35.34
C THR A 88 -12.42 7.32 35.14
N TYR A 89 -12.95 7.54 33.94
CA TYR A 89 -13.79 8.69 33.62
C TYR A 89 -15.08 8.70 34.47
N TYR A 90 -15.82 7.60 34.52
CA TYR A 90 -17.08 7.56 35.25
C TYR A 90 -16.88 7.55 36.78
N SER A 91 -15.85 6.88 37.28
CA SER A 91 -15.60 6.79 38.73
C SER A 91 -15.01 8.06 39.32
N PHE A 92 -14.16 8.78 38.58
CA PHE A 92 -13.45 9.95 39.12
C PHE A 92 -13.97 11.27 38.53
N ILE A 93 -14.07 11.37 37.21
CA ILE A 93 -14.39 12.65 36.56
C ILE A 93 -15.90 12.93 36.64
N TYR A 94 -16.72 11.99 36.20
CA TYR A 94 -18.18 12.15 36.20
C TYR A 94 -18.74 12.26 37.63
N SER A 95 -18.31 11.35 38.52
CA SER A 95 -18.73 11.38 39.93
C SER A 95 -18.32 12.69 40.63
N SER A 96 -17.14 13.24 40.33
CA SER A 96 -16.71 14.52 40.91
C SER A 96 -17.53 15.72 40.42
N ILE A 97 -18.07 15.70 39.20
CA ILE A 97 -18.78 16.84 38.61
C ILE A 97 -20.29 16.76 38.90
N HIS A 98 -20.86 15.56 38.94
CA HIS A 98 -22.31 15.37 39.09
C HIS A 98 -22.71 14.88 40.48
N HIS A 99 -21.74 14.60 41.36
CA HIS A 99 -21.96 14.09 42.73
C HIS A 99 -22.86 12.85 42.77
N GLU A 100 -22.91 12.11 41.66
CA GLU A 100 -23.75 10.94 41.48
C GLU A 100 -22.85 9.73 41.24
N TRP A 101 -23.05 8.69 42.05
CA TRP A 101 -22.37 7.42 41.90
C TRP A 101 -23.22 6.52 41.01
N LEU A 102 -22.71 6.24 39.81
CA LEU A 102 -23.35 5.28 38.91
C LEU A 102 -23.27 3.88 39.51
N SER A 103 -24.41 3.17 39.49
CA SER A 103 -24.42 1.75 39.83
C SER A 103 -23.61 0.95 38.81
N HIS A 104 -23.11 -0.22 39.22
CA HIS A 104 -22.30 -1.08 38.35
C HIS A 104 -23.04 -1.47 37.05
N ASP A 105 -24.36 -1.67 37.14
CA ASP A 105 -25.20 -2.05 35.99
C ASP A 105 -25.34 -0.90 34.98
N GLU A 106 -25.55 0.33 35.46
CA GLU A 106 -25.62 1.52 34.59
C GLU A 106 -24.28 1.82 33.93
N LEU A 107 -23.19 1.61 34.66
CA LEU A 107 -21.83 1.83 34.17
C LEU A 107 -21.53 0.84 33.04
N THR A 108 -21.90 -0.43 33.22
CA THR A 108 -21.78 -1.47 32.18
C THR A 108 -22.62 -1.14 30.94
N ALA A 109 -23.87 -0.73 31.13
CA ALA A 109 -24.77 -0.35 30.03
C ALA A 109 -24.24 0.86 29.23
N ARG A 110 -23.58 1.83 29.89
CA ARG A 110 -23.01 3.01 29.22
C ARG A 110 -21.70 2.71 28.48
N ILE A 111 -20.89 1.79 28.99
CA ILE A 111 -19.61 1.39 28.37
C ILE A 111 -19.88 0.54 27.12
N PHE A 112 -20.78 -0.44 27.21
CA PHE A 112 -21.01 -1.43 26.15
C PHE A 112 -22.20 -1.09 25.24
N MET A 113 -22.45 0.19 24.97
CA MET A 113 -23.43 0.57 23.96
C MET A 113 -23.01 0.08 22.57
N GLU A 114 -23.97 -0.51 21.84
CA GLU A 114 -23.72 -1.14 20.54
C GLU A 114 -22.94 -0.25 19.56
N TRP A 115 -23.33 1.02 19.42
CA TRP A 115 -22.65 1.96 18.52
C TRP A 115 -21.20 2.23 18.91
N LYS A 116 -20.86 2.22 20.21
CA LYS A 116 -19.48 2.39 20.70
C LYS A 116 -18.64 1.17 20.38
N VAL A 117 -19.23 -0.02 20.50
CA VAL A 117 -18.59 -1.29 20.13
C VAL A 117 -18.30 -1.32 18.63
N TRP A 118 -19.24 -0.89 17.78
CA TRP A 118 -19.03 -0.76 16.34
C TRP A 118 -17.91 0.22 15.98
N PHE A 119 -17.84 1.36 16.66
CA PHE A 119 -16.73 2.31 16.50
C PHE A 119 -15.39 1.69 16.88
N LEU A 120 -15.35 0.93 17.98
CA LEU A 120 -14.14 0.27 18.44
C LEU A 120 -13.67 -0.80 17.45
N ILE A 121 -14.59 -1.60 16.91
CA ILE A 121 -14.31 -2.58 15.86
C ILE A 121 -13.78 -1.88 14.61
N GLY A 122 -14.42 -0.80 14.17
CA GLY A 122 -13.98 -0.01 13.02
C GLY A 122 -12.57 0.56 13.21
N ALA A 123 -12.28 1.11 14.40
CA ALA A 123 -10.96 1.61 14.74
C ALA A 123 -9.89 0.51 14.69
N VAL A 124 -10.17 -0.68 15.26
CA VAL A 124 -9.26 -1.83 15.22
C VAL A 124 -8.96 -2.26 13.78
N ILE A 125 -9.98 -2.32 12.92
CA ILE A 125 -9.82 -2.69 11.51
C ILE A 125 -8.93 -1.68 10.76
N ILE A 126 -9.22 -0.39 10.90
CA ILE A 126 -8.51 0.68 10.18
C ILE A 126 -7.07 0.79 10.68
N VAL A 127 -6.86 0.84 12.00
CA VAL A 127 -5.53 0.96 12.60
C VAL A 127 -4.72 -0.31 12.33
N GLY A 128 -5.34 -1.49 12.42
CA GLY A 128 -4.71 -2.76 12.07
C GLY A 128 -4.25 -2.78 10.62
N PHE A 129 -5.07 -2.27 9.69
CA PHE A 129 -4.71 -2.16 8.27
C PHE A 129 -3.53 -1.22 8.06
N CYS A 130 -3.54 -0.04 8.66
CA CYS A 130 -2.44 0.92 8.57
C CYS A 130 -1.13 0.34 9.15
N ALA A 131 -1.20 -0.35 10.30
CA ALA A 131 -0.05 -1.00 10.90
C ALA A 131 0.51 -2.10 9.99
N ALA A 132 -0.37 -2.92 9.40
CA ALA A 132 0.04 -3.95 8.45
C ALA A 132 0.67 -3.36 7.18
N ALA A 133 0.14 -2.26 6.66
CA ALA A 133 0.70 -1.57 5.50
C ALA A 133 2.10 -1.01 5.79
N TYR A 134 2.32 -0.50 7.00
CA TYR A 134 3.64 -0.04 7.45
C TYR A 134 4.63 -1.19 7.59
N ASP A 135 4.28 -2.25 8.33
CA ASP A 135 5.12 -3.45 8.50
C ASP A 135 5.46 -4.11 7.16
N PHE A 136 4.50 -4.13 6.24
CA PHE A 136 4.65 -4.74 4.94
C PHE A 136 5.55 -3.92 4.01
N LYS A 137 5.49 -2.58 4.10
CA LYS A 137 6.40 -1.68 3.36
C LYS A 137 7.85 -1.93 3.77
N ASP A 138 8.13 -2.01 5.07
CA ASP A 138 9.50 -2.24 5.56
C ASP A 138 10.02 -3.61 5.11
N LYS A 139 9.20 -4.66 5.20
CA LYS A 139 9.57 -6.00 4.72
C LYS A 139 9.79 -6.09 3.22
N CYS A 140 9.06 -5.31 2.41
CA CYS A 140 9.25 -5.29 0.96
C CYS A 140 10.50 -4.50 0.54
N LEU A 141 10.85 -3.44 1.28
CA LEU A 141 12.08 -2.68 1.05
C LEU A 141 13.32 -3.56 1.27
N ASP A 142 13.32 -4.40 2.31
CA ASP A 142 14.43 -5.33 2.56
C ASP A 142 14.61 -6.37 1.44
N ILE A 143 13.51 -6.82 0.80
CA ILE A 143 13.57 -7.80 -0.29
C ILE A 143 14.11 -7.18 -1.59
N TRP A 144 13.92 -5.88 -1.81
CA TRP A 144 14.35 -5.20 -3.05
C TRP A 144 15.80 -4.70 -3.03
N HIS A 145 16.45 -4.71 -1.86
CA HIS A 145 17.84 -4.30 -1.68
C HIS A 145 18.85 -5.47 -1.69
N PHE A 146 18.41 -6.68 -2.05
CA PHE A 146 19.26 -7.82 -2.42
C PHE A 146 19.36 -7.96 -3.94
#